data_AF-A0A4R3NQS0-F1
#
_entry.id   AF-A0A4R3NQS0-F1
#
_cell.length_a   1.000
_cell.length_b   1.000
_cell.length_c   1.000
_cell.angle_alpha   90.00
_cell.angle_beta   90.00
_cell.angle_gamma   90.00
#
_symmetry.space_group_name_H-M   'P 1'
#
loop_
_entity.id
_entity.type
_entity.pdbx_description
1 polymer ?
#
loop_
_entity_poly.entity_id
_entity_poly.type
_entity_poly.pdbx_seq_one_letter_code
_entity_poly.pdbx_strand_id
1 'polypeptide(L)'
;MFNYLATVEFVEDEGVYEINFCDFPDIQGVTYCAEDVELEAQETLLATLSELITLRNPIPLPQNSVTDAFAIHLPVLSCLKIALHNAILETQTPRSKLARTLNISAQQIERLLDLQYASKIEALEQALFVVGYDVKVTVSPIV
;
A
#
# COMPACT_ATOMS: atom_id res chain seq x y z
N MET A 1 10.47 -4.78 -1.25
CA MET A 1 9.41 -4.60 -2.27
C MET A 1 8.09 -4.78 -1.54
N PHE A 2 7.09 -3.93 -1.79
CA PHE A 2 5.75 -4.10 -1.18
C PHE A 2 5.05 -5.29 -1.86
N ASN A 3 5.38 -6.49 -1.41
CA ASN A 3 4.82 -7.74 -1.86
C ASN A 3 4.06 -8.39 -0.70
N TYR A 4 2.85 -7.91 -0.44
CA TYR A 4 1.99 -8.47 0.60
C TYR A 4 1.37 -9.78 0.11
N LEU A 5 1.17 -10.70 1.04
CA LEU A 5 0.63 -12.02 0.76
C LEU A 5 -0.76 -12.18 1.38
N ALA A 6 -1.60 -12.95 0.69
CA ALA A 6 -2.84 -13.45 1.25
C ALA A 6 -3.02 -14.95 0.99
N THR A 7 -3.77 -15.58 1.87
CA THR A 7 -4.26 -16.97 1.71
C THR A 7 -5.76 -16.94 1.52
N VAL A 8 -6.28 -17.91 0.77
CA VAL A 8 -7.73 -18.06 0.54
C VAL A 8 -8.20 -19.44 1.00
N GLU A 9 -9.37 -19.47 1.65
CA GLU A 9 -10.07 -20.68 2.03
C GLU A 9 -11.52 -20.61 1.54
N PHE A 10 -12.05 -21.72 1.02
CA PHE A 10 -13.45 -21.81 0.65
C PHE A 10 -14.25 -22.40 1.81
N VAL A 11 -15.24 -21.66 2.31
CA VAL A 11 -16.11 -22.05 3.41
C VAL A 11 -17.40 -22.65 2.84
N GLU A 12 -17.50 -23.98 2.83
CA GLU A 12 -18.61 -24.70 2.18
C GLU A 12 -19.99 -24.35 2.76
N ASP A 13 -20.09 -24.15 4.07
CA ASP A 13 -21.35 -23.86 4.75
C ASP A 13 -21.94 -22.49 4.36
N GLU A 14 -21.08 -21.54 4.00
CA GLU A 14 -21.46 -20.17 3.63
C GLU A 14 -21.41 -19.95 2.11
N GLY A 15 -20.71 -20.80 1.38
CA GLY A 15 -20.52 -20.68 -0.07
C GLY A 15 -19.65 -19.47 -0.45
N VAL A 16 -18.67 -19.13 0.38
CA VAL A 16 -17.79 -17.95 0.21
C VAL A 16 -16.31 -18.33 0.22
N TYR A 17 -15.50 -17.46 -0.35
CA TYR A 17 -14.06 -17.47 -0.27
C TYR A 17 -13.61 -16.43 0.76
N GLU A 18 -13.01 -16.89 1.86
CA GLU A 18 -12.41 -16.04 2.88
C GLU A 18 -10.94 -15.78 2.55
N ILE A 19 -10.55 -14.51 2.62
CA ILE A 19 -9.21 -14.02 2.27
C ILE A 19 -8.55 -13.48 3.52
N ASN A 20 -7.42 -14.06 3.90
CA ASN A 20 -6.65 -13.67 5.08
C ASN A 20 -5.33 -13.00 4.68
N PHE A 21 -5.03 -11.84 5.26
CA PHE A 21 -3.85 -11.04 4.92
C PHE A 21 -2.72 -11.30 5.91
N CYS A 22 -1.59 -11.82 5.42
CA CYS A 22 -0.52 -12.33 6.30
C CYS A 22 0.08 -11.25 7.22
N ASP A 23 0.24 -10.03 6.72
CA ASP A 23 0.79 -8.90 7.48
C ASP A 23 -0.30 -8.06 8.21
N PHE A 24 -1.59 -8.41 8.03
CA PHE A 24 -2.75 -7.70 8.59
C PHE A 24 -3.77 -8.69 9.15
N PRO A 25 -3.48 -9.35 10.29
CA PRO A 25 -4.31 -10.44 10.82
C PRO A 25 -5.71 -10.00 11.28
N ASP A 26 -5.91 -8.71 11.54
CA ASP A 26 -7.21 -8.15 11.94
C ASP A 26 -8.11 -7.79 10.75
N ILE A 27 -7.63 -8.02 9.52
CA ILE A 27 -8.33 -7.71 8.28
C ILE A 27 -8.67 -9.02 7.57
N GLN A 28 -9.89 -9.08 7.04
CA GLN A 28 -10.39 -10.21 6.27
C GLN A 28 -11.19 -9.70 5.08
N GLY A 29 -10.99 -10.32 3.92
CA GLY A 29 -11.79 -10.10 2.72
C GLY A 29 -12.71 -11.28 2.47
N VAL A 30 -13.85 -11.07 1.80
CA VAL A 30 -14.81 -12.14 1.49
C VAL A 30 -15.40 -11.92 0.11
N THR A 31 -15.43 -12.97 -0.71
CA THR A 31 -16.12 -12.96 -2.00
C THR A 31 -16.93 -14.23 -2.24
N TYR A 32 -17.98 -14.15 -3.04
CA TYR A 32 -18.80 -15.30 -3.45
C TYR A 32 -18.29 -15.98 -4.73
N CYS A 33 -17.30 -15.38 -5.40
CA CYS A 33 -16.79 -15.83 -6.69
C CYS A 33 -15.28 -16.11 -6.60
N ALA A 34 -14.88 -17.31 -7.03
CA ALA A 34 -13.46 -17.70 -7.07
C ALA A 34 -12.62 -16.76 -7.95
N GLU A 35 -13.21 -16.27 -9.04
CA GLU A 35 -12.55 -15.39 -10.02
C GLU A 35 -12.28 -13.98 -9.46
N ASP A 36 -13.02 -13.57 -8.43
CA ASP A 36 -12.91 -12.24 -7.82
C ASP A 36 -11.95 -12.20 -6.62
N VAL A 37 -11.39 -13.33 -6.21
CA VAL A 37 -10.53 -13.45 -5.01
C VAL A 37 -9.35 -12.47 -5.04
N GLU A 38 -8.64 -12.38 -6.18
CA GLU A 38 -7.48 -11.50 -6.30
C GLU A 38 -7.89 -10.01 -6.29
N LEU A 39 -9.03 -9.68 -6.92
CA LEU A 39 -9.56 -8.32 -6.95
C LEU A 39 -10.01 -7.88 -5.55
N GLU A 40 -10.78 -8.72 -4.86
CA GLU A 40 -11.25 -8.47 -3.50
C GLU A 40 -10.08 -8.30 -2.53
N ALA A 41 -9.05 -9.14 -2.66
CA ALA A 41 -7.83 -9.03 -1.86
C ALA A 41 -7.12 -7.68 -2.11
N GLN A 42 -7.00 -7.26 -3.37
CA GLN A 42 -6.37 -6.00 -3.73
C GLN A 42 -7.15 -4.80 -3.18
N GLU A 43 -8.47 -4.76 -3.38
CA GLU A 43 -9.32 -3.65 -2.96
C GLU A 43 -9.35 -3.53 -1.43
N THR A 44 -9.53 -4.64 -0.73
CA THR A 44 -9.50 -4.71 0.74
C THR A 44 -8.16 -4.19 1.27
N LEU A 45 -7.04 -4.68 0.73
CA LEU A 45 -5.71 -4.23 1.16
C LEU A 45 -5.50 -2.73 0.90
N LEU A 46 -5.87 -2.22 -0.28
CA LEU A 46 -5.74 -0.79 -0.60
C LEU A 46 -6.59 0.09 0.33
N ALA A 47 -7.78 -0.37 0.71
CA ALA A 47 -8.64 0.31 1.69
C ALA A 47 -7.97 0.37 3.07
N THR A 48 -7.48 -0.77 3.59
CA THR A 48 -6.74 -0.83 4.85
C THR A 48 -5.52 0.09 4.86
N LEU A 49 -4.71 0.06 3.79
CA LEU A 49 -3.52 0.91 3.69
C LEU A 49 -3.90 2.39 3.66
N SER A 50 -4.99 2.76 2.99
CA SER A 50 -5.52 4.14 2.97
C SER A 50 -5.97 4.60 4.36
N GLU A 51 -6.58 3.71 5.14
CA GLU A 51 -6.95 3.99 6.53
C GLU A 51 -5.71 4.22 7.40
N LEU A 52 -4.68 3.38 7.30
CA LEU A 52 -3.42 3.55 8.04
C LEU A 52 -2.73 4.90 7.72
N ILE A 53 -2.73 5.32 6.45
CA ILE A 53 -2.23 6.64 6.05
C ILE A 53 -3.04 7.77 6.69
N THR A 54 -4.37 7.62 6.73
CA THR A 54 -5.29 8.60 7.32
C THR A 54 -5.06 8.73 8.83
N LEU A 55 -4.94 7.60 9.52
CA LEU A 55 -4.66 7.53 10.97
C LEU A 55 -3.22 7.90 11.34
N ARG A 56 -2.35 8.07 10.35
CA ARG A 56 -0.91 8.30 10.51
C ARG A 56 -0.18 7.16 11.24
N ASN A 57 -0.67 5.94 11.07
CA ASN A 57 -0.04 4.75 11.61
C ASN A 57 1.04 4.24 10.64
N PRO A 58 2.13 3.65 11.16
CA PRO A 58 3.12 3.02 10.30
C PRO A 58 2.50 1.85 9.54
N ILE A 59 2.81 1.74 8.25
CA ILE A 59 2.42 0.59 7.45
C ILE A 59 3.52 -0.47 7.57
N PRO A 60 3.22 -1.70 8.03
CA PRO A 60 4.21 -2.76 8.16
C PRO A 60 4.78 -3.11 6.79
N LEU A 61 6.09 -3.30 6.69
CA LEU A 61 6.67 -3.87 5.47
C LEU A 61 6.32 -5.36 5.40
N PRO A 62 6.08 -5.93 4.21
CA PRO A 62 5.82 -7.36 4.08
C PRO A 62 7.02 -8.15 4.60
N GLN A 63 6.78 -9.01 5.59
CA GLN A 63 7.82 -9.82 6.23
C GLN A 63 7.53 -11.32 6.13
N ASN A 64 6.29 -11.68 5.81
CA ASN A 64 5.86 -13.06 5.81
C ASN A 64 6.20 -13.78 4.51
N SER A 65 6.65 -15.02 4.67
CA SER A 65 6.75 -16.00 3.60
C SER A 65 5.86 -17.17 3.97
N VAL A 66 4.64 -17.21 3.41
CA VAL A 66 3.64 -18.24 3.73
C VAL A 66 3.53 -19.19 2.53
N THR A 67 3.50 -20.49 2.80
CA THR A 67 3.24 -21.52 1.78
C THR A 67 1.77 -21.45 1.39
N ASP A 68 1.44 -21.70 0.11
CA ASP A 68 0.07 -21.63 -0.43
C ASP A 68 -0.59 -20.23 -0.37
N ALA A 69 0.22 -19.18 -0.19
CA ALA A 69 -0.22 -17.79 -0.32
C ALA A 69 0.02 -17.25 -1.73
N PHE A 70 -0.85 -16.34 -2.18
CA PHE A 70 -0.66 -15.58 -3.41
C PHE A 70 -0.21 -14.15 -3.11
N ALA A 71 0.52 -13.56 -4.07
CA ALA A 71 0.99 -12.19 -3.99
C ALA A 71 -0.11 -11.22 -4.42
N ILE A 72 -0.42 -10.24 -3.57
CA ILE A 72 -1.38 -9.19 -3.91
C ILE A 72 -0.69 -8.13 -4.74
N HIS A 73 -1.19 -7.90 -5.96
CA HIS A 73 -0.66 -6.86 -6.83
C HIS A 73 -0.96 -5.46 -6.27
N LEU A 74 0.09 -4.69 -5.98
CA LEU A 74 -0.03 -3.26 -5.70
C LEU A 74 0.51 -2.43 -6.86
N PRO A 75 -0.26 -1.42 -7.35
CA PRO A 75 0.25 -0.49 -8.33
C PRO A 75 1.53 0.20 -7.83
N VAL A 76 2.51 0.39 -8.71
CA VAL A 76 3.80 1.02 -8.37
C VAL A 76 3.61 2.40 -7.73
N LEU A 77 2.60 3.16 -8.18
CA LEU A 77 2.29 4.46 -7.60
C LEU A 77 1.87 4.33 -6.12
N SER A 78 1.00 3.37 -5.80
CA SER A 78 0.58 3.08 -4.41
C SER A 78 1.78 2.73 -3.54
N CYS A 79 2.69 1.89 -4.04
CA CYS A 79 3.95 1.55 -3.37
C CYS A 79 4.80 2.79 -3.03
N LEU A 80 4.94 3.75 -3.95
CA LEU A 80 5.68 5.00 -3.70
C LEU A 80 5.00 5.88 -2.64
N LYS A 81 3.66 5.93 -2.63
CA LYS A 81 2.91 6.69 -1.62
C LYS A 81 3.03 6.09 -0.23
N ILE A 82 2.97 4.77 -0.13
CA ILE A 82 3.19 4.03 1.13
C ILE A 82 4.63 4.28 1.61
N ALA A 83 5.62 4.22 0.73
CA ALA A 83 7.01 4.53 1.08
C ALA A 83 7.16 5.96 1.61
N LEU A 84 6.55 6.95 0.93
CA LEU A 84 6.58 8.34 1.35
C LEU A 84 5.92 8.52 2.73
N HIS A 85 4.77 7.87 2.95
CA HIS A 85 4.07 7.90 4.24
C HIS A 85 4.95 7.38 5.37
N ASN A 86 5.52 6.18 5.21
CA ASN A 86 6.41 5.58 6.21
C ASN A 86 7.66 6.44 6.43
N ALA A 87 8.29 6.96 5.38
CA ALA A 87 9.46 7.84 5.47
C ALA A 87 9.17 9.14 6.25
N ILE A 88 8.00 9.74 6.04
CA ILE A 88 7.56 10.93 6.80
C ILE A 88 7.45 10.62 8.30
N LEU A 89 6.89 9.46 8.65
CA LEU A 89 6.77 9.02 10.05
C LEU A 89 8.14 8.71 10.66
N GLU A 90 8.97 7.94 9.96
CA GLU A 90 10.30 7.52 10.42
C GLU A 90 11.22 8.72 10.67
N THR A 91 11.23 9.68 9.74
CA THR A 91 12.04 10.90 9.86
C THR A 91 11.39 11.99 10.71
N GLN A 92 10.17 11.76 11.21
CA GLN A 92 9.35 12.74 11.94
C GLN A 92 9.22 14.07 11.18
N THR A 93 9.23 14.04 9.85
CA THR A 93 9.17 15.23 9.02
C THR A 93 7.76 15.80 9.05
N PRO A 94 7.54 17.04 9.53
CA PRO A 94 6.18 17.59 9.51
C PRO A 94 5.76 17.89 8.07
N ARG A 95 4.53 17.47 7.70
CA ARG A 95 3.96 17.71 6.35
C ARG A 95 4.04 19.18 5.91
N SER A 96 3.95 20.13 6.86
CA SER A 96 4.11 21.57 6.59
C SER A 96 5.52 21.97 6.17
N LYS A 97 6.56 21.34 6.72
CA LYS A 97 7.94 21.54 6.29
C LYS A 97 8.14 20.94 4.89
N LEU A 98 7.65 19.72 4.66
CA LEU A 98 7.70 19.08 3.34
C LEU A 98 7.03 19.96 2.26
N ALA A 99 5.84 20.48 2.55
CA ALA A 99 5.11 21.42 1.68
C ALA A 99 5.95 22.65 1.32
N ARG A 100 6.58 23.28 2.33
CA ARG A 100 7.43 24.47 2.15
C ARG A 100 8.68 24.15 1.32
N THR A 101 9.35 23.04 1.60
CA THR A 101 10.56 22.63 0.88
C THR A 101 10.27 22.32 -0.59
N LEU A 102 9.14 21.68 -0.87
CA LEU A 102 8.70 21.36 -2.24
C LEU A 102 7.98 22.54 -2.92
N ASN A 103 7.76 23.65 -2.22
CA ASN A 103 6.99 24.82 -2.70
C ASN A 103 5.59 24.44 -3.24
N ILE A 104 4.87 23.58 -2.51
CA ILE A 104 3.50 23.15 -2.83
C ILE A 104 2.55 23.36 -1.65
N SER A 105 1.25 23.35 -1.91
CA SER A 105 0.22 23.52 -0.88
C SER A 105 0.06 22.29 0.00
N ALA A 106 -0.52 22.46 1.19
CA ALA A 106 -0.87 21.35 2.08
C ALA A 106 -1.80 20.34 1.38
N GLN A 107 -2.76 20.81 0.58
CA GLN A 107 -3.66 19.94 -0.16
C GLN A 107 -2.92 19.07 -1.20
N GLN A 108 -1.87 19.60 -1.81
CA GLN A 108 -1.04 18.82 -2.73
C GLN A 108 -0.24 17.75 -1.99
N ILE A 109 0.24 18.01 -0.77
CA ILE A 109 0.87 16.98 0.08
C ILE A 109 -0.13 15.87 0.43
N GLU A 110 -1.34 16.21 0.82
CA GLU A 110 -2.37 15.20 1.13
C GLU A 110 -2.65 14.32 -0.10
N ARG A 111 -2.74 14.91 -1.30
CA ARG A 111 -2.88 14.18 -2.57
C ARG A 111 -1.71 13.26 -2.90
N LEU A 112 -0.49 13.63 -2.51
CA LEU A 112 0.68 12.75 -2.66
C LEU A 112 0.60 11.52 -1.77
N LEU A 113 -0.15 11.57 -0.66
CA LEU A 113 -0.30 10.45 0.27
C LEU A 113 -1.59 9.64 0.04
N ASP A 114 -2.60 10.23 -0.59
CA ASP A 114 -3.89 9.59 -0.88
C ASP A 114 -3.77 8.51 -1.97
N LEU A 115 -3.99 7.23 -1.65
CA LEU A 115 -3.87 6.12 -2.60
C LEU A 115 -4.89 6.17 -3.76
N GLN A 116 -6.01 6.88 -3.59
CA GLN A 116 -7.05 7.01 -4.62
C GLN A 116 -6.76 8.13 -5.62
N TYR A 117 -5.81 9.01 -5.30
CA TYR A 117 -5.53 10.19 -6.12
C TYR A 117 -4.39 9.94 -7.11
N ALA A 118 -4.61 10.22 -8.41
CA ALA A 118 -3.53 10.16 -9.39
C ALA A 118 -2.42 11.17 -9.06
N SER A 119 -1.17 10.73 -9.08
CA SER A 119 0.00 11.57 -8.78
C SER A 119 1.09 11.36 -9.81
N LYS A 120 1.85 12.42 -10.07
CA LYS A 120 3.04 12.36 -10.92
C LYS A 120 4.16 11.65 -10.15
N ILE A 121 4.83 10.71 -10.79
CA ILE A 121 5.94 9.96 -10.17
C ILE A 121 7.05 10.93 -9.76
N GLU A 122 7.35 11.92 -10.59
CA GLU A 122 8.40 12.91 -10.32
C GLU A 122 8.15 13.70 -9.03
N ALA A 123 6.88 13.95 -8.69
CA ALA A 123 6.52 14.64 -7.45
C ALA A 123 6.73 13.75 -6.21
N LEU A 124 6.47 12.44 -6.34
CA LEU A 124 6.73 11.47 -5.27
C LEU A 124 8.24 11.25 -5.07
N GLU A 125 9.01 11.16 -6.16
CA GLU A 125 10.47 11.05 -6.10
C GLU A 125 11.10 12.27 -5.42
N GLN A 126 10.67 13.49 -5.80
CA GLN A 126 11.13 14.71 -5.13
C GLN A 126 10.78 14.73 -3.64
N ALA A 127 9.55 14.32 -3.29
CA ALA A 127 9.14 14.27 -1.90
C ALA A 127 9.96 13.25 -1.09
N LEU A 128 10.18 12.05 -1.63
CA LEU A 128 11.01 11.00 -1.04
C LEU A 128 12.46 11.47 -0.87
N PHE A 129 13.02 12.15 -1.87
CA PHE A 129 14.37 12.71 -1.81
C PHE A 129 14.50 13.75 -0.69
N VAL A 130 13.52 14.65 -0.53
CA VAL A 130 13.51 15.64 0.55
C VAL A 130 13.49 15.00 1.94
N VAL A 131 12.85 13.84 2.08
CA VAL A 131 12.85 13.05 3.33
C VAL A 131 14.00 12.05 3.41
N GLY A 132 14.96 12.07 2.48
CA GLY A 132 16.22 11.32 2.58
C GLY A 132 16.23 9.94 1.92
N TYR A 133 15.31 9.65 1.00
CA TYR A 133 15.22 8.36 0.32
C TYR A 133 15.45 8.52 -1.18
N ASP A 134 16.16 7.56 -1.77
CA ASP A 134 16.38 7.45 -3.22
C ASP A 134 15.42 6.42 -3.82
N VAL A 135 14.86 6.71 -5.00
CA VAL A 135 13.91 5.84 -5.68
C VAL A 135 14.61 5.09 -6.81
N LYS A 136 14.46 3.76 -6.82
CA LYS A 136 15.00 2.89 -7.86
C LYS A 136 13.91 1.97 -8.39
N VAL A 137 13.93 1.74 -9.70
CA VAL A 137 12.98 0.87 -10.40
C VAL A 137 13.70 -0.40 -10.85
N THR A 138 13.00 -1.53 -10.78
CA THR A 138 13.44 -2.81 -11.34
C THR A 138 12.27 -3.40 -12.12
N VAL A 139 12.56 -4.00 -13.28
CA VAL A 139 11.57 -4.66 -14.14
C VAL A 139 11.95 -6.14 -14.23
N SER A 140 10.98 -7.02 -14.00
CA SER A 140 11.16 -8.47 -14.05
C SER A 140 10.11 -9.09 -14.97
N PRO A 141 10.39 -10.23 -15.63
CA PRO A 141 9.39 -10.96 -16.38
C PRO A 141 8.28 -11.46 -15.44
N ILE A 142 7.05 -11.48 -15.94
CA ILE A 142 5.95 -12.21 -15.32
C ILE A 142 6.18 -13.68 -15.69
N VAL A 143 6.47 -14.53 -14.70
CA VAL A 143 6.68 -15.99 -14.89
C VAL A 143 5.44 -16.71 -14.43
#